data_AF-A0A9W9F155-F1
#
_entry.id   AF-A0A9W9F155-F1
#
_cell.length_a   1.000
_cell.length_b   1.000
_cell.length_c   1.000
_cell.angle_alpha   90.00
_cell.angle_beta   90.00
_cell.angle_gamma   90.00
#
_symmetry.space_group_name_H-M   'P 1'
#
loop_
_entity.id
_entity.type
_entity.pdbx_description
1 polymer ?
#
loop_
_entity_poly.entity_id
_entity_poly.type
_entity_poly.pdbx_seq_one_letter_code
_entity_poly.pdbx_strand_id
1 'polypeptide(L)'
;MSALLSFLESSGFLPPSLRDARALVKLLVVTWFGKRHIAVEDLTDLDHVVDCIVRPVAQRTDIGITWDKFEQAASSGMPVLIRGLGRLLGPFYKDPEKGDFTTDHEQRGKVASWPVLAQLGSLRIFSRMFIAVQLYKYYDVRTTPVTASALADDPNAFAKAAIVVLVSGKDSQTKEKKVFGYYVPDIDFERERPYLFQLCDIQNAFRGNGPRPGRELDGDELVFGQKGNGAALVLQQDLKRAVVSHSVSGQHEPLYAATTWGGDWRVEIEVEEIELWLEESPDFSNYGYEDEEEDKDEEDGE
;
A
#
# COMPACT_ATOMS: atom_id res chain seq x y z
N MET A 1 -9.43 13.08 -9.40
CA MET A 1 -10.20 12.91 -8.15
C MET A 1 -10.94 14.20 -7.79
N SER A 2 -10.26 15.35 -7.66
CA SER A 2 -10.88 16.66 -7.38
C SER A 2 -12.12 17.01 -8.25
N ALA A 3 -12.12 16.73 -9.56
CA ALA A 3 -13.30 16.98 -10.42
C ALA A 3 -14.51 16.07 -10.13
N LEU A 4 -14.27 14.78 -9.82
CA LEU A 4 -15.34 13.84 -9.44
C LEU A 4 -15.92 14.22 -8.06
N LEU A 5 -15.06 14.67 -7.16
CA LEU A 5 -15.43 15.12 -5.82
C LEU A 5 -16.23 16.42 -5.85
N SER A 6 -15.77 17.41 -6.64
CA SER A 6 -16.50 18.66 -6.89
C SER A 6 -17.84 18.43 -7.61
N PHE A 7 -17.92 17.45 -8.50
CA PHE A 7 -19.18 17.04 -9.13
C PHE A 7 -20.16 16.46 -8.10
N LEU A 8 -19.73 15.57 -7.20
CA LEU A 8 -20.60 14.99 -6.17
C LEU A 8 -21.09 16.06 -5.18
N GLU A 9 -20.21 16.96 -4.76
CA GLU A 9 -20.55 18.05 -3.84
C GLU A 9 -21.52 19.06 -4.48
N SER A 10 -21.26 19.49 -5.72
CA SER A 10 -22.16 20.40 -6.46
C SER A 10 -23.52 19.78 -6.82
N SER A 11 -23.60 18.45 -6.84
CA SER A 11 -24.86 17.71 -7.07
C SER A 11 -25.73 17.56 -5.83
N GLY A 12 -25.26 18.02 -4.65
CA GLY A 12 -25.95 17.79 -3.38
C GLY A 12 -25.95 16.32 -2.95
N PHE A 13 -24.99 15.53 -3.43
CA PHE A 13 -24.87 14.13 -3.04
C PHE A 13 -24.45 14.07 -1.57
N LEU A 14 -25.32 13.53 -0.71
CA LEU A 14 -24.96 13.22 0.67
C LEU A 14 -23.83 12.19 0.67
N PRO A 15 -22.90 12.27 1.63
CA PRO A 15 -21.90 11.22 1.80
C PRO A 15 -22.60 9.86 1.98
N PRO A 16 -22.07 8.79 1.36
CA PRO A 16 -22.71 7.48 1.40
C PRO A 16 -22.83 6.98 2.84
N SER A 17 -23.86 6.18 3.11
CA SER A 17 -23.94 5.50 4.41
C SER A 17 -22.72 4.58 4.59
N LEU A 18 -22.34 4.28 5.84
CA LEU A 18 -21.22 3.36 6.10
C LEU A 18 -21.42 1.99 5.42
N ARG A 19 -22.67 1.52 5.35
CA ARG A 19 -23.03 0.28 4.66
C ARG A 19 -22.74 0.38 3.16
N ASP A 20 -23.13 1.47 2.52
CA ASP A 20 -22.94 1.68 1.08
C ASP A 20 -21.46 1.86 0.74
N ALA A 21 -20.72 2.59 1.58
CA ALA A 21 -19.27 2.74 1.46
C ALA A 21 -18.56 1.38 1.55
N ARG A 22 -18.93 0.54 2.52
CA ARG A 22 -18.39 -0.84 2.63
C ARG A 22 -18.73 -1.68 1.41
N ALA A 23 -19.97 -1.65 0.93
CA ALA A 23 -20.39 -2.42 -0.24
C ALA A 23 -19.61 -2.00 -1.50
N LEU A 24 -19.45 -0.68 -1.71
CA LEU A 24 -18.66 -0.14 -2.80
C LEU A 24 -17.19 -0.57 -2.70
N VAL A 25 -16.54 -0.39 -1.54
CA VAL A 25 -15.15 -0.80 -1.34
C VAL A 25 -14.98 -2.31 -1.57
N LYS A 26 -15.91 -3.13 -1.07
CA LYS A 26 -15.90 -4.59 -1.28
C LYS A 26 -15.93 -4.94 -2.76
N LEU A 27 -16.80 -4.30 -3.54
CA LEU A 27 -16.86 -4.47 -4.99
C LEU A 27 -15.53 -4.09 -5.64
N LEU A 28 -14.96 -2.93 -5.29
CA LEU A 28 -13.72 -2.43 -5.89
C LEU A 28 -12.48 -3.27 -5.54
N VAL A 29 -12.43 -3.86 -4.34
CA VAL A 29 -11.37 -4.79 -3.92
C VAL A 29 -11.46 -6.08 -4.73
N VAL A 30 -12.66 -6.66 -4.85
CA VAL A 30 -12.88 -7.90 -5.62
C VAL A 30 -12.56 -7.71 -7.11
N THR A 31 -12.88 -6.54 -7.68
CA THR A 31 -12.65 -6.27 -9.09
C THR A 31 -11.25 -5.72 -9.40
N TRP A 32 -10.38 -5.55 -8.39
CA TRP A 32 -9.06 -4.92 -8.55
C TRP A 32 -8.21 -5.59 -9.64
N PHE A 33 -8.20 -6.92 -9.67
CA PHE A 33 -7.42 -7.73 -10.63
C PHE A 33 -8.20 -8.09 -11.91
N GLY A 34 -9.46 -7.63 -12.05
CA GLY A 34 -10.29 -7.87 -13.24
C GLY A 34 -10.98 -9.23 -13.27
N LYS A 35 -11.04 -9.87 -14.45
CA LYS A 35 -11.77 -11.14 -14.69
C LYS A 35 -11.08 -12.38 -14.10
N ARG A 36 -10.58 -12.31 -12.87
CA ARG A 36 -10.11 -13.52 -12.22
C ARG A 36 -11.29 -14.27 -11.61
N HIS A 37 -11.33 -15.57 -11.90
CA HIS A 37 -12.16 -16.52 -11.16
C HIS A 37 -11.50 -16.76 -9.79
N ILE A 38 -11.53 -15.76 -8.91
CA ILE A 38 -11.12 -15.93 -7.52
C ILE A 38 -12.24 -16.72 -6.83
N ALA A 39 -11.91 -17.88 -6.28
CA ALA A 39 -12.85 -18.66 -5.51
C ALA A 39 -13.25 -17.87 -4.25
N VAL A 40 -14.49 -17.99 -3.78
CA VAL A 40 -14.96 -17.23 -2.60
C VAL A 40 -14.11 -17.59 -1.37
N GLU A 41 -13.64 -18.82 -1.32
CA GLU A 41 -12.75 -19.38 -0.31
C GLU A 41 -11.38 -18.69 -0.28
N ASP A 42 -10.97 -18.03 -1.36
CA ASP A 42 -9.71 -17.28 -1.43
C ASP A 42 -9.87 -15.80 -1.00
N LEU A 43 -11.07 -15.40 -0.59
CA LEU A 43 -11.41 -14.05 -0.12
C LEU A 43 -11.60 -13.98 1.41
N THR A 44 -10.91 -14.84 2.17
CA THR A 44 -11.06 -14.98 3.63
C THR A 44 -10.90 -13.69 4.42
N ASP A 45 -10.04 -12.78 3.96
CA ASP A 45 -9.77 -11.50 4.63
C ASP A 45 -10.57 -10.32 4.06
N LEU A 46 -11.47 -10.56 3.10
CA LEU A 46 -12.11 -9.49 2.34
C LEU A 46 -12.87 -8.50 3.22
N ASP A 47 -13.73 -8.99 4.12
CA ASP A 47 -14.50 -8.10 5.00
C ASP A 47 -13.61 -7.32 5.96
N HIS A 48 -12.53 -7.94 6.46
CA HIS A 48 -11.58 -7.26 7.32
C HIS A 48 -10.82 -6.15 6.57
N VAL A 49 -10.34 -6.43 5.35
CA VAL A 49 -9.66 -5.45 4.50
C VAL A 49 -10.58 -4.28 4.14
N VAL A 50 -11.84 -4.56 3.79
CA VAL A 50 -12.86 -3.55 3.54
C VAL A 50 -13.03 -2.63 4.75
N ASP A 51 -13.00 -3.19 5.96
CA ASP A 51 -13.17 -2.43 7.19
C ASP A 51 -11.97 -1.53 7.45
N CYS A 52 -10.76 -2.04 7.25
CA CYS A 52 -9.53 -1.26 7.33
C CYS A 52 -9.52 -0.10 6.32
N ILE A 53 -10.00 -0.33 5.11
CA ILE A 53 -10.09 0.69 4.05
C ILE A 53 -11.11 1.78 4.38
N VAL A 54 -12.26 1.42 4.95
CA VAL A 54 -13.36 2.35 5.23
C VAL A 54 -13.14 3.13 6.53
N ARG A 55 -12.41 2.57 7.50
CA ARG A 55 -12.20 3.20 8.80
C ARG A 55 -11.63 4.64 8.75
N PRO A 56 -10.69 5.00 7.86
CA PRO A 56 -10.20 6.38 7.72
C PRO A 56 -11.29 7.41 7.42
N VAL A 57 -12.36 7.02 6.70
CA VAL A 57 -13.48 7.93 6.37
C VAL A 57 -14.61 7.88 7.39
N ALA A 58 -14.61 6.88 8.28
CA ALA A 58 -15.65 6.63 9.27
C ALA A 58 -15.11 6.73 10.72
N GLN A 59 -14.29 7.75 11.00
CA GLN A 59 -13.62 7.93 12.29
C GLN A 59 -14.59 8.18 13.46
N ARG A 60 -15.80 8.65 13.18
CA ARG A 60 -16.85 8.97 14.16
C ARG A 60 -18.14 8.26 13.81
N THR A 61 -18.44 7.19 14.55
CA THR A 61 -19.63 6.36 14.32
C THR A 61 -20.95 7.08 14.60
N ASP A 62 -20.91 8.18 15.35
CA ASP A 62 -22.05 9.00 15.72
C ASP A 62 -22.46 10.02 14.64
N ILE A 63 -21.52 10.43 13.78
CA ILE A 63 -21.75 11.44 12.72
C ILE A 63 -21.72 10.80 11.32
N GLY A 64 -21.12 9.61 11.18
CA GLY A 64 -20.97 8.94 9.89
C GLY A 64 -19.81 9.49 9.07
N ILE A 65 -19.89 9.32 7.74
CA ILE A 65 -18.86 9.81 6.82
C ILE A 65 -19.14 11.28 6.53
N THR A 66 -18.18 12.16 6.82
CA THR A 66 -18.25 13.59 6.47
C THR A 66 -17.32 13.91 5.31
N TRP A 67 -17.61 14.97 4.56
CA TRP A 67 -16.80 15.34 3.40
C TRP A 67 -15.34 15.65 3.74
N ASP A 68 -15.11 16.46 4.77
CA ASP A 68 -13.76 16.79 5.24
C ASP A 68 -12.93 15.54 5.58
N LYS A 69 -13.58 14.49 6.10
CA LYS A 69 -12.93 13.22 6.44
C LYS A 69 -12.65 12.37 5.22
N PHE A 70 -13.56 12.39 4.26
CA PHE A 70 -13.33 11.78 2.95
C PHE A 70 -12.15 12.44 2.25
N GLU A 71 -12.11 13.77 2.15
CA GLU A 71 -10.99 14.50 1.55
C GLU A 71 -9.68 14.31 2.32
N GLN A 72 -9.72 14.33 3.66
CA GLN A 72 -8.56 14.05 4.49
C GLN A 72 -8.01 12.63 4.26
N ALA A 73 -8.88 11.62 4.23
CA ALA A 73 -8.48 10.27 3.91
C ALA A 73 -7.93 10.21 2.47
N ALA A 74 -8.57 10.93 1.54
CA ALA A 74 -8.23 10.88 0.12
C ALA A 74 -6.87 11.49 -0.19
N SER A 75 -6.57 12.63 0.43
CA SER A 75 -5.26 13.28 0.39
C SER A 75 -4.18 12.47 1.09
N SER A 76 -4.52 11.70 2.12
CA SER A 76 -3.59 10.80 2.84
C SER A 76 -3.36 9.45 2.14
N GLY A 77 -3.74 9.34 0.87
CA GLY A 77 -3.63 8.12 0.10
C GLY A 77 -4.83 7.20 0.28
N MET A 78 -6.06 7.73 0.18
CA MET A 78 -7.22 6.83 0.02
C MET A 78 -6.90 5.83 -1.09
N PRO A 79 -7.40 4.61 -0.92
CA PRO A 79 -7.33 3.57 -1.91
C PRO A 79 -7.54 4.13 -3.34
N VAL A 80 -6.58 3.94 -4.24
CA VAL A 80 -6.76 4.13 -5.69
C VAL A 80 -7.65 3.01 -6.25
N LEU A 81 -8.75 2.70 -5.56
CA LEU A 81 -9.78 1.71 -5.92
C LEU A 81 -10.54 2.09 -7.18
N ILE A 82 -10.33 3.30 -7.71
CA ILE A 82 -10.80 3.68 -9.04
C ILE A 82 -10.30 2.71 -10.13
N ARG A 83 -9.17 2.02 -9.89
CA ARG A 83 -8.71 0.94 -10.77
C ARG A 83 -9.71 -0.22 -10.79
N GLY A 84 -10.20 -0.65 -9.63
CA GLY A 84 -11.24 -1.67 -9.52
C GLY A 84 -12.51 -1.26 -10.28
N LEU A 85 -12.87 0.04 -10.24
CA LEU A 85 -13.97 0.57 -11.04
C LEU A 85 -13.67 0.52 -12.54
N GLY A 86 -12.48 0.95 -12.96
CA GLY A 86 -12.06 0.88 -14.36
C GLY A 86 -11.99 -0.55 -14.90
N ARG A 87 -11.65 -1.52 -14.07
CA ARG A 87 -11.65 -2.96 -14.42
C ARG A 87 -13.06 -3.53 -14.49
N LEU A 88 -13.95 -3.11 -13.57
CA LEU A 88 -15.37 -3.46 -13.59
C LEU A 88 -16.08 -2.90 -14.83
N LEU A 89 -15.82 -1.64 -15.16
CA LEU A 89 -16.48 -0.95 -16.26
C LEU A 89 -15.81 -1.25 -17.62
N GLY A 90 -14.52 -1.60 -17.64
CA GLY A 90 -13.72 -1.84 -18.83
C GLY A 90 -14.42 -2.65 -19.94
N PRO A 91 -15.07 -3.78 -19.62
CA PRO A 91 -15.79 -4.59 -20.61
C PRO A 91 -16.92 -3.87 -21.36
N PHE A 92 -17.43 -2.75 -20.85
CA PHE A 92 -18.52 -2.00 -21.49
C PHE A 92 -18.04 -0.99 -22.54
N TYR A 93 -16.76 -0.60 -22.52
CA TYR A 93 -16.25 0.47 -23.38
C TYR A 93 -14.91 0.16 -24.04
N LYS A 94 -14.30 -1.00 -23.75
CA LYS A 94 -13.08 -1.45 -24.41
C LYS A 94 -13.29 -2.82 -25.05
N ASP A 95 -12.58 -3.02 -26.15
CA ASP A 95 -12.57 -4.28 -26.89
C ASP A 95 -12.07 -5.43 -25.99
N PRO A 96 -12.91 -6.45 -25.70
CA PRO A 96 -12.53 -7.57 -24.85
C PRO A 96 -11.36 -8.40 -25.42
N GLU A 97 -11.08 -8.33 -26.73
CA GLU A 97 -9.97 -9.05 -27.36
C GLU A 97 -8.60 -8.42 -27.07
N LYS A 98 -8.55 -7.16 -26.62
CA LYS A 98 -7.28 -6.46 -26.33
C LYS A 98 -6.61 -6.87 -25.02
N GLY A 99 -7.13 -7.88 -24.28
CA GLY A 99 -6.44 -8.55 -23.17
C GLY A 99 -6.09 -7.71 -21.93
N ASP A 100 -6.26 -6.39 -21.98
CA ASP A 100 -5.65 -5.43 -21.05
C ASP A 100 -6.39 -5.31 -19.68
N PHE A 101 -7.32 -6.21 -19.39
CA PHE A 101 -8.23 -6.15 -18.22
C PHE A 101 -7.99 -7.22 -17.17
N THR A 102 -7.08 -8.16 -17.40
CA THR A 102 -6.73 -9.20 -16.44
C THR A 102 -5.24 -9.15 -16.18
N THR A 103 -4.87 -8.88 -14.94
CA THR A 103 -3.52 -9.25 -14.50
C THR A 103 -3.66 -10.66 -13.97
N ASP A 104 -2.98 -11.65 -14.54
CA ASP A 104 -2.83 -12.96 -13.89
C ASP A 104 -1.62 -12.90 -12.98
N HIS A 105 -1.87 -12.96 -11.68
CA HIS A 105 -0.88 -12.97 -10.63
C HIS A 105 -1.19 -14.25 -9.88
N GLU A 106 -0.35 -15.26 -10.05
CA GLU A 106 -0.68 -16.61 -9.59
C GLU A 106 -0.32 -16.81 -8.11
N GLN A 107 0.45 -15.88 -7.54
CA GLN A 107 1.02 -16.02 -6.21
C GLN A 107 0.19 -15.28 -5.16
N ARG A 108 -0.08 -15.97 -4.06
CA ARG A 108 -0.61 -15.39 -2.82
C ARG A 108 0.37 -15.66 -1.68
N GLY A 109 0.47 -14.71 -0.77
CA GLY A 109 1.19 -14.88 0.49
C GLY A 109 0.37 -15.61 1.55
N LYS A 110 1.03 -15.91 2.66
CA LYS A 110 0.40 -16.20 3.95
C LYS A 110 -0.14 -14.92 4.60
N VAL A 111 0.54 -13.80 4.40
CA VAL A 111 0.12 -12.46 4.83
C VAL A 111 -0.64 -11.74 3.72
N ALA A 112 -0.04 -11.63 2.53
CA ALA A 112 -0.67 -10.96 1.39
C ALA A 112 -1.65 -11.87 0.62
N SER A 113 -2.85 -12.04 1.19
CA SER A 113 -3.99 -12.62 0.46
C SER A 113 -4.47 -11.70 -0.68
N TRP A 114 -5.38 -12.17 -1.53
CA TRP A 114 -5.93 -11.38 -2.64
C TRP A 114 -6.49 -10.01 -2.20
N PRO A 115 -7.34 -9.95 -1.16
CA PRO A 115 -7.78 -8.66 -0.62
C PRO A 115 -6.63 -7.77 -0.16
N VAL A 116 -5.61 -8.33 0.50
CA VAL A 116 -4.45 -7.57 1.00
C VAL A 116 -3.60 -7.05 -0.16
N LEU A 117 -3.39 -7.81 -1.23
CA LEU A 117 -2.69 -7.32 -2.43
C LEU A 117 -3.45 -6.17 -3.11
N ALA A 118 -4.79 -6.25 -3.19
CA ALA A 118 -5.61 -5.14 -3.66
C ALA A 118 -5.50 -3.92 -2.73
N GLN A 119 -5.45 -4.15 -1.41
CA GLN A 119 -5.22 -3.12 -0.41
C GLN A 119 -3.89 -2.39 -0.61
N LEU A 120 -2.81 -3.13 -0.83
CA LEU A 120 -1.48 -2.59 -1.18
C LEU A 120 -1.55 -1.73 -2.44
N GLY A 121 -2.12 -2.26 -3.52
CA GLY A 121 -2.27 -1.51 -4.77
C GLY A 121 -3.06 -0.22 -4.59
N SER A 122 -4.03 -0.24 -3.68
CA SER A 122 -4.79 0.94 -3.32
C SER A 122 -3.95 2.04 -2.65
N LEU A 123 -2.90 1.67 -1.92
CA LEU A 123 -1.92 2.61 -1.36
C LEU A 123 -0.88 3.11 -2.38
N ARG A 124 -1.00 2.70 -3.65
CA ARG A 124 0.02 2.88 -4.71
C ARG A 124 1.34 2.20 -4.34
N ILE A 125 1.24 1.02 -3.75
CA ILE A 125 2.37 0.11 -3.61
C ILE A 125 2.41 -0.72 -4.89
N PHE A 126 3.60 -0.84 -5.48
CA PHE A 126 3.84 -1.38 -6.82
C PHE A 126 3.31 -0.53 -7.97
N SER A 127 3.77 -0.88 -9.17
CA SER A 127 3.36 -0.32 -10.43
C SER A 127 1.85 -0.44 -10.57
N ARG A 128 1.29 0.42 -11.43
CA ARG A 128 -0.13 0.34 -11.74
C ARG A 128 -0.48 -1.07 -12.18
N MET A 129 0.35 -1.73 -12.99
CA MET A 129 -0.08 -2.94 -13.66
C MET A 129 0.02 -4.21 -12.81
N PHE A 130 0.79 -4.23 -11.72
CA PHE A 130 1.03 -5.42 -10.89
C PHE A 130 1.55 -6.62 -11.73
N ILE A 131 2.19 -6.37 -12.87
CA ILE A 131 2.50 -7.41 -13.88
C ILE A 131 3.63 -8.33 -13.41
N ALA A 132 4.59 -7.79 -12.67
CA ALA A 132 5.78 -8.51 -12.23
C ALA A 132 5.90 -8.61 -10.71
N VAL A 133 4.79 -8.44 -9.99
CA VAL A 133 4.77 -8.62 -8.53
C VAL A 133 4.96 -10.10 -8.24
N GLN A 134 5.85 -10.44 -7.32
CA GLN A 134 6.11 -11.81 -6.89
C GLN A 134 6.51 -11.89 -5.42
N LEU A 135 6.16 -12.98 -4.76
CA LEU A 135 6.63 -13.29 -3.42
C LEU A 135 8.08 -13.75 -3.54
N TYR A 136 9.01 -12.93 -3.06
CA TYR A 136 10.43 -13.25 -3.09
C TYR A 136 10.82 -14.17 -1.93
N LYS A 137 10.38 -13.83 -0.72
CA LYS A 137 10.77 -14.54 0.49
C LYS A 137 9.67 -14.52 1.52
N TYR A 138 9.56 -15.61 2.25
CA TYR A 138 8.63 -15.77 3.35
C TYR A 138 9.39 -16.31 4.56
N TYR A 139 9.11 -15.72 5.71
CA TYR A 139 9.66 -16.12 6.99
C TYR A 139 8.52 -16.41 7.96
N ASP A 140 8.44 -17.65 8.45
CA ASP A 140 7.72 -17.96 9.68
C ASP A 140 8.69 -17.76 10.85
N VAL A 141 8.61 -16.61 11.49
CA VAL A 141 9.58 -16.16 12.52
C VAL A 141 9.53 -17.04 13.77
N ARG A 142 8.46 -17.81 13.96
CA ARG A 142 8.30 -18.75 15.09
C ARG A 142 9.14 -20.00 14.90
N THR A 143 9.40 -20.40 13.66
CA THR A 143 10.08 -21.65 13.32
C THR A 143 11.44 -21.43 12.65
N THR A 144 11.63 -20.27 12.03
CA THR A 144 12.84 -19.94 11.27
C THR A 144 13.55 -18.77 11.95
N PRO A 145 14.73 -18.97 12.55
CA PRO A 145 15.51 -17.86 13.10
C PRO A 145 16.03 -16.98 11.96
N VAL A 146 15.77 -15.68 12.04
CA VAL A 146 16.21 -14.69 11.06
C VAL A 146 16.73 -13.48 11.82
N THR A 147 17.95 -13.08 11.51
CA THR A 147 18.58 -11.91 12.12
C THR A 147 18.12 -10.62 11.44
N ALA A 148 18.13 -9.50 12.16
CA ALA A 148 17.85 -8.18 11.61
C ALA A 148 18.74 -7.82 10.42
N SER A 149 20.04 -8.17 10.47
CA SER A 149 20.99 -7.97 9.37
C SER A 149 20.61 -8.74 8.11
N ALA A 150 20.28 -10.03 8.22
CA ALA A 150 19.84 -10.84 7.09
C ALA A 150 18.60 -10.26 6.39
N LEU A 151 17.58 -9.84 7.16
CA LEU A 151 16.42 -9.15 6.58
C LEU A 151 16.79 -7.79 5.98
N ALA A 152 17.78 -7.11 6.56
CA ALA A 152 18.27 -5.84 6.04
C ALA A 152 19.09 -6.00 4.76
N ASP A 153 19.70 -7.15 4.48
CA ASP A 153 20.47 -7.35 3.26
C ASP A 153 19.60 -7.77 2.07
N ASP A 154 18.49 -8.49 2.32
CA ASP A 154 17.61 -8.98 1.26
C ASP A 154 17.12 -7.87 0.29
N PRO A 155 16.64 -6.68 0.76
CA PRO A 155 16.23 -5.61 -0.16
C PRO A 155 17.39 -5.01 -0.96
N ASN A 156 18.63 -5.11 -0.47
CA ASN A 156 19.79 -4.55 -1.16
C ASN A 156 20.21 -5.41 -2.36
N ALA A 157 19.86 -6.69 -2.39
CA ALA A 157 20.10 -7.57 -3.53
C ALA A 157 19.35 -7.13 -4.80
N PHE A 158 18.26 -6.35 -4.64
CA PHE A 158 17.43 -5.86 -5.73
C PHE A 158 17.39 -4.34 -5.73
N ALA A 159 18.57 -3.72 -5.89
CA ALA A 159 18.74 -2.28 -5.74
C ALA A 159 17.78 -1.43 -6.61
N LYS A 160 17.35 -1.95 -7.76
CA LYS A 160 16.41 -1.27 -8.67
C LYS A 160 14.93 -1.58 -8.41
N ALA A 161 14.60 -2.77 -7.92
CA ALA A 161 13.22 -3.22 -7.81
C ALA A 161 12.40 -2.39 -6.80
N ALA A 162 11.09 -2.40 -7.00
CA ALA A 162 10.15 -2.03 -5.96
C ALA A 162 10.04 -3.20 -4.96
N ILE A 163 10.11 -2.89 -3.66
CA ILE A 163 10.19 -3.88 -2.60
C ILE A 163 9.18 -3.55 -1.52
N VAL A 164 8.43 -4.56 -1.07
CA VAL A 164 7.58 -4.47 0.11
C VAL A 164 8.08 -5.45 1.15
N VAL A 165 8.27 -4.96 2.37
CA VAL A 165 8.40 -5.79 3.57
C VAL A 165 7.07 -5.75 4.31
N LEU A 166 6.38 -6.88 4.42
CA LEU A 166 5.17 -7.04 5.22
C LEU A 166 5.53 -7.74 6.53
N VAL A 167 5.03 -7.19 7.64
CA VAL A 167 5.20 -7.74 8.98
C VAL A 167 3.81 -8.02 9.54
N SER A 168 3.54 -9.29 9.82
CA SER A 168 2.28 -9.77 10.39
C SER A 168 2.53 -10.41 11.75
N GLY A 169 1.63 -10.14 12.69
CA GLY A 169 1.72 -10.70 14.03
C GLY A 169 0.51 -10.34 14.86
N LYS A 170 0.67 -10.47 16.18
CA LYS A 170 -0.39 -10.12 17.14
C LYS A 170 0.06 -9.00 18.05
N ASP A 171 -0.85 -8.05 18.27
CA ASP A 171 -0.70 -7.08 19.34
C ASP A 171 -0.48 -7.83 20.67
N SER A 172 0.61 -7.51 21.36
CA SER A 172 1.01 -8.17 22.60
C SER A 172 -0.04 -8.06 23.71
N GLN A 173 -0.83 -6.99 23.71
CA GLN A 173 -1.86 -6.69 24.72
C GLN A 173 -3.22 -7.24 24.31
N THR A 174 -3.69 -6.92 23.10
CA THR A 174 -5.06 -7.28 22.66
C THR A 174 -5.15 -8.64 22.00
N LYS A 175 -4.00 -9.21 21.58
CA LYS A 175 -3.88 -10.43 20.79
C LYS A 175 -4.55 -10.37 19.41
N GLU A 176 -5.02 -9.19 19.00
CA GLU A 176 -5.56 -8.96 17.67
C GLU A 176 -4.44 -9.04 16.63
N LYS A 177 -4.76 -9.61 15.45
CA LYS A 177 -3.84 -9.60 14.31
C LYS A 177 -3.53 -8.15 13.93
N LYS A 178 -2.28 -7.86 13.60
CA LYS A 178 -1.83 -6.57 13.05
C LYS A 178 -0.95 -6.83 11.83
N VAL A 179 -1.03 -5.93 10.85
CA VAL A 179 -0.22 -5.98 9.63
C VAL A 179 0.28 -4.58 9.33
N PHE A 180 1.61 -4.46 9.32
CA PHE A 180 2.35 -3.26 8.98
C PHE A 180 3.31 -3.58 7.85
N GLY A 181 3.79 -2.55 7.17
CA GLY A 181 4.83 -2.78 6.20
C GLY A 181 5.61 -1.54 5.83
N TYR A 182 6.62 -1.81 5.03
CA TYR A 182 7.54 -0.83 4.50
C TYR A 182 7.66 -1.02 3.00
N TYR A 183 7.51 0.07 2.25
CA TYR A 183 7.63 0.06 0.80
C TYR A 183 8.84 0.87 0.36
N VAL A 184 9.64 0.27 -0.52
CA VAL A 184 10.71 0.93 -1.25
C VAL A 184 10.31 0.96 -2.73
N PRO A 185 10.04 2.14 -3.32
CA PRO A 185 9.62 2.23 -4.72
C PRO A 185 10.72 1.81 -5.68
N ASP A 186 10.41 1.54 -6.95
CA ASP A 186 11.44 1.29 -7.95
C ASP A 186 12.34 2.54 -8.13
N ILE A 187 13.65 2.34 -8.35
CA ILE A 187 14.62 3.43 -8.44
C ILE A 187 14.38 4.37 -9.62
N ASP A 188 13.82 3.85 -10.72
CA ASP A 188 13.57 4.62 -11.94
C ASP A 188 12.40 5.60 -11.74
N PHE A 189 11.62 5.42 -10.68
CA PHE A 189 10.57 6.35 -10.24
C PHE A 189 11.11 7.29 -9.15
N GLU A 190 12.16 8.05 -9.44
CA GLU A 190 12.89 8.93 -8.49
C GLU A 190 12.00 9.89 -7.68
N ARG A 191 10.78 10.16 -8.15
CA ARG A 191 9.79 11.01 -7.46
C ARG A 191 9.10 10.29 -6.30
N GLU A 192 9.03 8.97 -6.31
CA GLU A 192 8.44 8.20 -5.22
C GLU A 192 9.50 7.95 -4.15
N ARG A 193 9.17 8.30 -2.90
CA ARG A 193 10.02 8.05 -1.73
C ARG A 193 9.54 6.79 -1.03
N PRO A 194 10.43 6.07 -0.31
CA PRO A 194 9.99 5.01 0.57
C PRO A 194 9.00 5.52 1.61
N TYR A 195 8.14 4.63 2.11
CA TYR A 195 7.19 4.97 3.16
C TYR A 195 6.77 3.76 3.98
N LEU A 196 6.33 4.02 5.20
CA LEU A 196 5.68 3.01 6.05
C LEU A 196 4.19 3.00 5.78
N PHE A 197 3.55 1.86 6.02
CA PHE A 197 2.11 1.73 5.91
C PHE A 197 1.55 0.75 6.94
N GLN A 198 0.24 0.87 7.16
CA GLN A 198 -0.55 0.01 8.02
C GLN A 198 -1.72 -0.53 7.21
N LEU A 199 -1.98 -1.84 7.33
CA LEU A 199 -3.06 -2.52 6.60
C LEU A 199 -4.17 -3.05 7.52
N CYS A 200 -3.86 -3.26 8.79
CA CYS A 200 -4.78 -3.77 9.79
C CYS A 200 -5.23 -2.66 10.75
N ASP A 201 -6.44 -2.80 11.31
CA ASP A 201 -7.24 -1.78 12.00
C ASP A 201 -7.65 -0.62 11.10
N ILE A 202 -6.68 0.09 10.54
CA ILE A 202 -6.91 1.25 9.72
C ILE A 202 -5.87 1.28 8.62
N GLN A 203 -6.33 1.39 7.39
CA GLN A 203 -5.42 1.58 6.28
C GLN A 203 -4.79 2.97 6.36
N ASN A 204 -3.46 3.02 6.34
CA ASN A 204 -2.74 4.29 6.35
C ASN A 204 -1.39 4.20 5.64
N ALA A 205 -0.91 5.33 5.12
CA ALA A 205 0.42 5.47 4.56
C ALA A 205 1.13 6.67 5.21
N PHE A 206 2.29 6.41 5.79
CA PHE A 206 3.14 7.38 6.47
C PHE A 206 4.25 7.80 5.51
N ARG A 207 3.94 8.77 4.65
CA ARG A 207 4.87 9.29 3.65
C ARG A 207 5.79 10.33 4.27
N GLY A 208 6.99 10.47 3.72
CA GLY A 208 7.91 11.52 4.15
C GLY A 208 9.09 11.63 3.19
N ASN A 209 10.16 12.24 3.68
CA ASN A 209 11.36 12.56 2.88
C ASN A 209 12.50 11.56 3.12
N GLY A 210 12.17 10.34 3.56
CA GLY A 210 13.17 9.29 3.78
C GLY A 210 14.04 9.03 2.56
N PRO A 211 15.37 8.85 2.73
CA PRO A 211 16.24 8.42 1.65
C PRO A 211 15.89 6.97 1.28
N ARG A 212 16.36 6.48 0.13
CA ARG A 212 16.37 5.03 -0.15
C ARG A 212 17.61 4.43 0.55
N PRO A 213 17.51 3.33 1.32
CA PRO A 213 16.33 2.52 1.61
C PRO A 213 15.66 2.88 2.94
N GLY A 214 15.86 4.08 3.50
CA GLY A 214 14.98 4.67 4.53
C GLY A 214 14.87 3.88 5.83
N ARG A 215 15.93 3.13 6.12
CA ARG A 215 16.07 2.20 7.24
C ARG A 215 17.52 2.12 7.66
N GLU A 216 17.76 1.72 8.90
CA GLU A 216 19.09 1.52 9.48
C GLU A 216 19.14 0.28 10.37
N LEU A 217 20.34 -0.27 10.54
CA LEU A 217 20.64 -1.26 11.56
C LEU A 217 21.23 -0.54 12.77
N ASP A 218 20.51 -0.59 13.89
CA ASP A 218 20.89 -0.01 15.17
C ASP A 218 21.18 -1.15 16.15
N GLY A 219 22.44 -1.62 16.16
CA GLY A 219 22.81 -2.86 16.84
C GLY A 219 22.10 -4.07 16.21
N ASP A 220 21.31 -4.78 17.02
CA ASP A 220 20.52 -5.94 16.58
C ASP A 220 19.09 -5.57 16.17
N GLU A 221 18.79 -4.27 16.04
CA GLU A 221 17.48 -3.77 15.64
C GLU A 221 17.48 -3.30 14.19
N LEU A 222 16.44 -3.67 13.43
CA LEU A 222 16.17 -3.09 12.12
C LEU A 222 15.11 -2.00 12.27
N VAL A 223 15.51 -0.76 12.03
CA VAL A 223 14.68 0.43 12.22
C VAL A 223 14.26 0.96 10.84
N PHE A 224 12.96 1.06 10.61
CA PHE A 224 12.37 1.80 9.50
C PHE A 224 11.75 3.07 10.06
N GLY A 225 12.19 4.24 9.58
CA GLY A 225 11.73 5.53 10.11
C GLY A 225 12.64 6.08 11.19
N GLN A 226 12.09 6.97 12.02
CA GLN A 226 12.84 7.60 13.12
C GLN A 226 12.08 7.41 14.43
N LYS A 227 12.72 6.79 15.42
CA LYS A 227 12.14 6.56 16.76
C LYS A 227 11.72 7.92 17.38
N GLY A 228 10.43 8.07 17.70
CA GLY A 228 9.89 9.26 18.37
C GLY A 228 9.70 10.52 17.50
N ASN A 229 9.93 10.45 16.18
CA ASN A 229 9.69 11.58 15.27
C ASN A 229 8.90 11.11 14.04
N GLY A 230 7.57 11.25 14.09
CA GLY A 230 6.67 10.73 13.06
C GLY A 230 6.35 9.24 13.24
N ALA A 231 6.35 8.47 12.15
CA ALA A 231 6.08 7.04 12.15
C ALA A 231 7.37 6.20 12.09
N ALA A 232 7.42 5.13 12.87
CA ALA A 232 8.53 4.17 12.83
C ALA A 232 8.05 2.73 13.08
N LEU A 233 8.74 1.79 12.45
CA LEU A 233 8.63 0.35 12.68
C LEU A 233 10.02 -0.15 13.08
N VAL A 234 10.12 -0.77 14.26
CA VAL A 234 11.38 -1.29 14.79
C VAL A 234 11.24 -2.79 14.99
N LEU A 235 12.06 -3.59 14.31
CA LEU A 235 12.13 -5.03 14.49
C LEU A 235 13.29 -5.36 15.42
N GLN A 236 13.02 -6.16 16.45
CA GLN A 236 13.92 -6.46 17.55
C GLN A 236 13.87 -7.97 17.87
N GLN A 237 14.82 -8.44 18.69
CA GLN A 237 14.83 -9.80 19.24
C GLN A 237 14.76 -10.88 18.14
N ASP A 238 15.70 -10.85 17.19
CA ASP A 238 15.70 -11.76 16.03
C ASP A 238 14.37 -11.72 15.27
N LEU A 239 13.87 -10.50 15.08
CA LEU A 239 12.62 -10.20 14.38
C LEU A 239 11.34 -10.74 15.05
N LYS A 240 11.42 -11.35 16.24
CA LYS A 240 10.26 -11.89 16.97
C LYS A 240 9.37 -10.82 17.58
N ARG A 241 9.89 -9.61 17.74
CA ARG A 241 9.19 -8.47 18.31
C ARG A 241 9.26 -7.29 17.36
N ALA A 242 8.12 -6.65 17.14
CA ALA A 242 8.05 -5.37 16.45
C ALA A 242 7.46 -4.31 17.36
N VAL A 243 8.01 -3.10 17.31
CA VAL A 243 7.41 -1.91 17.92
C VAL A 243 7.07 -0.96 16.79
N VAL A 244 5.78 -0.62 16.69
CA VAL A 244 5.33 0.43 15.79
C VAL A 244 4.93 1.64 16.62
N SER A 245 5.44 2.80 16.25
CA SER A 245 5.14 4.06 16.91
C SER A 245 4.67 5.10 15.91
N HIS A 246 3.72 5.90 16.34
CA HIS A 246 3.21 7.06 15.62
C HIS A 246 3.21 8.23 16.60
N SER A 247 4.04 9.23 16.30
CA SER A 247 4.30 10.39 17.15
C SER A 247 3.99 11.65 16.34
N VAL A 248 2.81 12.22 16.58
CA VAL A 248 2.38 13.51 16.05
C VAL A 248 2.95 14.64 16.90
N SER A 249 2.91 14.49 18.22
CA SER A 249 3.40 15.50 19.16
C SER A 249 4.90 15.68 19.02
N GLY A 250 5.33 16.89 18.65
CA GLY A 250 6.74 17.22 18.52
C GLY A 250 7.42 16.66 17.27
N GLN A 251 6.66 16.12 16.30
CA GLN A 251 7.26 15.75 15.02
C GLN A 251 7.82 17.00 14.32
N HIS A 252 9.07 16.92 13.88
CA HIS A 252 9.77 17.99 13.18
C HIS A 252 10.64 17.37 12.10
N GLU A 253 10.31 17.68 10.84
CA GLU A 253 10.96 17.09 9.66
C GLU A 253 11.11 15.55 9.75
N PRO A 254 10.02 14.81 10.05
CA PRO A 254 10.11 13.37 10.27
C PRO A 254 10.49 12.62 8.98
N LEU A 255 11.19 11.50 9.15
CA LEU A 255 11.51 10.62 8.02
C LEU A 255 10.24 10.13 7.31
N TYR A 256 9.25 9.74 8.11
CA TYR A 256 7.90 9.36 7.70
C TYR A 256 6.91 10.09 8.58
N ALA A 257 6.07 10.94 8.00
CA ALA A 257 5.18 11.80 8.76
C ALA A 257 4.04 10.99 9.41
N ALA A 258 3.81 11.26 10.70
CA ALA A 258 2.65 10.76 11.41
C ALA A 258 1.41 11.56 10.97
N THR A 259 0.31 10.86 10.71
CA THR A 259 -0.97 11.47 10.32
C THR A 259 -1.64 12.12 11.53
N THR A 260 -1.96 13.41 11.43
CA THR A 260 -2.46 14.20 12.58
C THR A 260 -3.72 13.64 13.23
N TRP A 261 -4.60 13.00 12.46
CA TRP A 261 -5.84 12.42 12.98
C TRP A 261 -5.62 11.14 13.82
N GLY A 262 -4.47 10.48 13.69
CA GLY A 262 -4.15 9.26 14.42
C GLY A 262 -3.81 9.48 15.89
N GLY A 263 -3.41 10.71 16.26
CA GLY A 263 -2.86 11.01 17.59
C GLY A 263 -1.58 10.23 17.89
N ASP A 264 -1.00 10.40 19.07
CA ASP A 264 0.18 9.64 19.47
C ASP A 264 -0.21 8.23 19.92
N TRP A 265 0.48 7.21 19.40
CA TRP A 265 0.30 5.84 19.86
C TRP A 265 1.57 5.00 19.65
N ARG A 266 1.61 3.88 20.36
CA ARG A 266 2.64 2.86 20.25
C ARG A 266 2.02 1.50 20.45
N VAL A 267 2.32 0.57 19.56
CA VAL A 267 1.91 -0.83 19.66
C VAL A 267 3.14 -1.72 19.63
N GLU A 268 3.06 -2.79 20.41
CA GLU A 268 4.05 -3.84 20.44
C GLU A 268 3.43 -5.13 19.90
N ILE A 269 4.13 -5.76 18.97
CA ILE A 269 3.64 -6.87 18.18
C ILE A 269 4.56 -8.07 18.38
N GLU A 270 3.97 -9.20 18.72
CA GLU A 270 4.58 -10.52 18.64
C GLU A 270 4.55 -10.93 17.17
N VAL A 271 5.69 -10.86 16.49
CA VAL A 271 5.79 -11.10 15.05
C VAL A 271 5.66 -12.60 14.78
N GLU A 272 4.76 -12.94 13.86
CA GLU A 272 4.53 -14.34 13.44
C GLU A 272 5.13 -14.59 12.06
N GLU A 273 4.94 -13.67 11.12
CA GLU A 273 5.25 -13.85 9.71
C GLU A 273 5.83 -12.58 9.09
N ILE A 274 6.82 -12.74 8.22
CA ILE A 274 7.37 -11.65 7.39
C ILE A 274 7.37 -12.09 5.93
N GLU A 275 6.89 -11.23 5.04
CA GLU A 275 6.95 -11.44 3.59
C GLU A 275 7.72 -10.33 2.89
N LEU A 276 8.54 -10.72 1.93
CA LEU A 276 9.19 -9.81 1.00
C LEU A 276 8.56 -10.01 -0.37
N TRP A 277 7.99 -8.94 -0.90
CA TRP A 277 7.44 -8.91 -2.25
C TRP A 277 8.29 -7.99 -3.11
N LEU A 278 8.53 -8.40 -4.34
CA LEU A 278 9.30 -7.65 -5.32
C LEU A 278 8.44 -7.39 -6.54
N GLU A 279 8.64 -6.24 -7.16
CA GLU A 279 8.28 -6.01 -8.55
C GLU A 279 9.50 -5.44 -9.26
N GLU A 280 10.00 -6.22 -10.20
CA GLU A 280 11.07 -5.78 -11.08
C GLU A 280 10.46 -4.99 -12.23
N SER A 281 11.04 -3.82 -12.55
CA SER A 281 10.66 -3.09 -13.76
C SER A 281 10.84 -4.01 -14.96
N PRO A 282 9.81 -4.18 -15.81
CA PRO A 282 9.99 -4.80 -17.11
C PRO A 282 11.12 -4.07 -17.83
N ASP A 283 12.02 -4.81 -18.47
CA ASP A 283 13.01 -4.18 -19.34
C ASP A 283 12.29 -3.61 -20.57
N PHE A 284 11.87 -2.34 -20.47
CA PHE A 284 11.15 -1.64 -21.52
C PHE A 284 12.02 -1.37 -22.75
N SER A 285 13.34 -1.57 -22.67
CA SER A 285 14.24 -1.45 -23.83
C SER A 285 13.92 -2.46 -24.94
N ASN A 286 13.20 -3.55 -24.62
CA ASN A 286 12.81 -4.57 -25.58
C ASN A 286 11.40 -4.35 -26.17
N TYR A 287 10.65 -3.39 -25.63
CA TYR A 287 9.38 -2.93 -26.21
C TYR A 287 9.69 -1.64 -26.95
N GLY A 288 10.03 -1.75 -28.25
CA GLY A 288 10.43 -0.63 -29.12
C GLY A 288 9.36 0.46 -29.26
N TYR A 289 9.13 1.22 -28.19
CA TYR A 289 8.64 2.58 -28.27
C TYR A 289 9.81 3.37 -28.83
N GLU A 290 9.90 3.41 -30.16
CA GLU A 290 10.63 4.46 -30.86
C GLU A 290 10.02 5.77 -30.35
N ASP A 291 10.78 6.53 -29.57
CA ASP A 291 10.47 7.91 -29.29
C ASP A 291 10.26 8.57 -30.66
N GLU A 292 9.01 8.90 -30.98
CA GLU A 292 8.71 9.81 -32.08
C GLU A 292 9.38 11.14 -31.70
N GLU A 293 10.64 11.31 -32.11
CA GLU A 293 11.29 12.61 -32.09
C GLU A 293 10.36 13.56 -32.85
N GLU A 294 9.86 14.57 -32.15
CA GLU A 294 9.13 15.69 -32.75
C GLU A 294 10.01 16.29 -33.85
N ASP A 295 9.72 15.92 -35.10
CA ASP A 295 10.16 16.64 -36.29
C ASP A 295 9.69 18.09 -36.13
N LYS A 296 10.62 18.94 -35.71
CA LYS A 296 10.47 20.39 -35.80
C LYS A 296 10.60 20.76 -37.27
N ASP A 297 9.46 20.77 -37.95
CA ASP A 297 9.28 21.52 -39.18
C ASP A 297 9.46 23.02 -38.87
N GLU A 298 10.69 23.51 -39.03
CA GLU A 298 10.94 24.92 -39.33
C GLU A 298 10.66 25.12 -40.83
N GLU A 299 9.42 25.49 -41.17
CA GLU A 299 9.12 26.18 -42.43
C GLU A 299 8.92 27.68 -42.18
N ASP A 300 9.85 28.43 -42.77
CA ASP A 300 9.66 29.63 -43.56
C ASP A 300 9.65 31.03 -42.93
N GLY A 301 10.69 31.78 -43.33
CA GLY A 301 10.69 33.22 -43.42
C GLY A 301 11.92 33.77 -44.16
N GLU A 302 11.98 33.60 -45.50
CA GLU A 302 12.20 34.67 -46.51
C GLU A 302 12.27 34.14 -47.96
#